data_AF-A0A317QE79-F1
#
_entry.id   AF-A0A317QE79-F1
#
_cell.length_a   1.000
_cell.length_b   1.000
_cell.length_c   1.000
_cell.angle_alpha   90.00
_cell.angle_beta   90.00
_cell.angle_gamma   90.00
#
_symmetry.space_group_name_H-M   'P 1'
#
loop_
_entity.id
_entity.type
_entity.pdbx_description
1 polymer ?
#
loop_
_entity_poly.entity_id
_entity_poly.type
_entity_poly.pdbx_seq_one_letter_code
_entity_poly.pdbx_strand_id
1 'polypeptide(L)'
;MNSTALSLLTERAEQARTEAAVLLASERQNKVKISQQLQVLQQYRNEYAAQLQQQLQAGLPTVMVTTYRRFLSSLDQAITQAQQALVQQQQKVAHSTKHWQQQQQQLQSYQTLAQRQQDKAQQQQNKREQKLADELSIAMYVRQQQALK
;
A
#
# COMPACT_ATOMS: atom_id res chain seq x y z
N MET A 1 21.46 -11.25 -22.83
CA MET A 1 20.08 -11.78 -22.78
C MET A 1 19.45 -11.74 -21.38
N ASN A 2 20.21 -11.77 -20.27
CA ASN A 2 19.62 -11.75 -18.92
C ASN A 2 19.17 -10.37 -18.38
N SER A 3 19.67 -9.23 -18.90
CA SER A 3 19.26 -7.91 -18.39
C SER A 3 17.83 -7.53 -18.78
N THR A 4 17.38 -7.91 -19.98
CA THR A 4 16.01 -7.64 -20.47
C THR A 4 14.96 -8.45 -19.70
N ALA A 5 15.30 -9.67 -19.29
CA ALA A 5 14.43 -10.49 -18.45
C ALA A 5 14.29 -9.88 -17.04
N LEU A 6 15.40 -9.42 -16.44
CA LEU A 6 15.38 -8.80 -15.13
C LEU A 6 14.67 -7.44 -15.14
N SER A 7 14.82 -6.62 -16.19
CA SER A 7 14.09 -5.36 -16.32
C SER A 7 12.58 -5.59 -16.39
N LEU A 8 12.13 -6.59 -17.15
CA LEU A 8 10.72 -6.96 -17.24
C LEU A 8 10.17 -7.46 -15.90
N LEU A 9 10.95 -8.24 -15.14
CA LEU A 9 10.55 -8.69 -13.81
C LEU A 9 10.44 -7.53 -12.82
N THR A 10 11.36 -6.56 -12.87
CA THR A 10 11.30 -5.33 -12.07
C THR A 10 10.04 -4.53 -12.42
N GLU A 11 9.78 -4.28 -13.70
CA GLU A 11 8.59 -3.53 -14.16
C GLU A 11 7.29 -4.19 -13.69
N ARG A 12 7.17 -5.52 -13.82
CA ARG A 12 6.01 -6.26 -13.30
C ARG A 12 5.88 -6.16 -11.79
N ALA A 13 6.98 -6.19 -11.04
CA ALA A 13 6.94 -6.02 -9.59
C ALA A 13 6.54 -4.58 -9.19
N GLU A 14 6.93 -3.57 -9.96
CA GLU A 14 6.49 -2.18 -9.76
C GLU A 14 4.98 -2.03 -9.99
N GLN A 15 4.47 -2.63 -11.07
CA GLN A 15 3.02 -2.68 -11.37
C GLN A 15 2.26 -3.36 -10.22
N ALA A 16 2.67 -4.57 -9.82
CA ALA A 16 2.04 -5.31 -8.72
C ALA A 16 2.06 -4.54 -7.38
N ARG A 17 3.18 -3.87 -7.07
CA ARG A 17 3.29 -3.01 -5.87
C ARG A 17 2.35 -1.81 -5.94
N THR A 18 2.16 -1.24 -7.13
CA THR A 18 1.27 -0.10 -7.35
C THR A 18 -0.20 -0.52 -7.22
N GLU A 19 -0.59 -1.64 -7.82
CA GLU A 19 -1.93 -2.22 -7.66
C GLU A 19 -2.24 -2.53 -6.19
N ALA A 20 -1.30 -3.14 -5.48
CA ALA A 20 -1.44 -3.41 -4.05
C ALA A 20 -1.60 -2.11 -3.22
N ALA A 21 -0.94 -1.03 -3.62
CA ALA A 21 -1.07 0.27 -2.97
C ALA A 21 -2.45 0.90 -3.20
N VAL A 22 -2.99 0.80 -4.43
CA VAL A 22 -4.34 1.26 -4.77
C VAL A 22 -5.39 0.49 -3.97
N LEU A 23 -5.26 -0.83 -3.88
CA LEU A 23 -6.14 -1.66 -3.06
C LEU A 23 -6.08 -1.24 -1.58
N LEU A 24 -4.88 -1.11 -1.02
CA LEU A 24 -4.71 -0.67 0.38
C LEU A 24 -5.35 0.70 0.63
N ALA A 25 -5.21 1.65 -0.30
CA ALA A 25 -5.84 2.97 -0.20
C ALA A 25 -7.37 2.86 -0.18
N SER A 26 -7.95 2.06 -1.07
CA SER A 26 -9.39 1.77 -1.12
C SER A 26 -9.89 1.17 0.21
N GLU A 27 -9.21 0.14 0.71
CA GLU A 27 -9.59 -0.52 1.97
C GLU A 27 -9.53 0.45 3.17
N ARG A 28 -8.53 1.35 3.21
CA ARG A 28 -8.43 2.41 4.22
C ARG A 28 -9.55 3.43 4.11
N GLN A 29 -9.90 3.85 2.89
CA GLN A 29 -11.01 4.78 2.67
C GLN A 29 -12.33 4.16 3.12
N ASN A 30 -12.57 2.89 2.80
CA ASN A 30 -13.77 2.17 3.24
C ASN A 30 -13.84 2.04 4.77
N LYS A 31 -12.71 1.80 5.44
CA LYS A 31 -12.66 1.82 6.91
C LYS A 31 -13.12 3.16 7.48
N VAL A 32 -12.65 4.27 6.90
CA VAL A 32 -13.04 5.62 7.33
C VAL A 32 -14.54 5.84 7.14
N LYS A 33 -15.09 5.47 5.97
CA LYS A 33 -16.53 5.58 5.69
C LYS A 33 -17.39 4.82 6.70
N ILE A 34 -17.04 3.56 6.98
CA ILE A 34 -17.78 2.74 7.96
C ILE A 34 -17.67 3.34 9.36
N SER A 35 -16.48 3.82 9.75
CA SER A 35 -16.28 4.48 11.05
C SER A 35 -17.13 5.75 11.19
N GLN A 36 -17.23 6.56 10.14
CA GLN A 36 -18.07 7.76 10.12
C GLN A 36 -19.56 7.38 10.22
N GLN A 37 -20.01 6.38 9.47
CA GLN A 37 -21.39 5.91 9.54
C GLN A 37 -21.74 5.39 10.94
N LEU A 38 -20.84 4.63 11.57
CA LEU A 38 -21.02 4.16 12.94
C LEU A 38 -21.15 5.35 13.93
N GLN A 39 -20.29 6.36 13.80
CA GLN A 39 -20.35 7.55 14.63
C GLN A 39 -21.68 8.29 14.47
N VAL A 40 -22.16 8.47 13.24
CA VAL A 40 -23.46 9.10 12.95
C VAL A 40 -24.60 8.32 13.58
N LEU A 41 -24.61 6.99 13.44
CA LEU A 41 -25.64 6.14 14.04
C LEU A 41 -25.65 6.23 15.57
N GLN A 42 -24.47 6.24 16.20
CA GLN A 42 -24.34 6.38 17.66
C GLN A 42 -24.82 7.75 18.15
N GLN A 43 -24.44 8.82 17.45
CA GLN A 43 -24.88 10.17 17.78
C GLN A 43 -26.40 10.27 17.69
N TYR A 44 -26.96 9.84 16.57
CA TYR A 44 -28.40 9.90 16.32
C TYR A 44 -29.20 9.07 17.33
N ARG A 45 -28.70 7.88 17.69
CA ARG A 45 -29.31 7.05 18.75
C ARG A 45 -29.34 7.77 20.09
N ASN A 46 -28.26 8.46 20.48
CA ASN A 46 -28.18 9.19 21.74
C ASN A 46 -29.14 10.37 21.78
N GLU A 47 -29.18 11.17 20.71
CA GLU A 47 -30.11 12.28 20.55
C GLU A 47 -31.57 11.79 20.63
N TYR A 48 -31.88 10.71 19.92
CA TYR A 48 -33.22 10.14 19.88
C TYR A 48 -33.65 9.57 21.25
N ALA A 49 -32.74 8.94 21.98
CA ALA A 49 -33.00 8.44 23.33
C ALA A 49 -33.25 9.60 24.33
N ALA A 50 -32.47 10.68 24.23
CA ALA A 50 -32.66 11.87 25.06
C ALA A 50 -34.01 12.56 24.78
N GLN A 51 -34.38 12.67 23.50
CA GLN A 51 -35.68 13.21 23.10
C GLN A 51 -36.84 12.39 23.69
N LEU A 52 -36.74 11.05 23.63
CA LEU A 52 -37.73 10.16 24.23
C LEU A 52 -37.85 10.38 25.75
N GLN A 53 -36.73 10.55 26.45
CA GLN A 53 -36.75 10.79 27.90
C GLN A 53 -37.49 12.08 28.27
N GLN A 54 -37.22 13.18 27.56
CA GLN A 54 -37.92 14.45 27.76
C GLN A 54 -39.42 14.31 27.48
N GLN A 55 -39.74 13.60 26.41
CA GLN A 55 -41.11 13.36 26.00
C GLN A 55 -41.90 12.48 26.99
N LEU A 56 -41.26 11.45 27.56
CA LEU A 56 -41.84 10.64 28.62
C LEU A 56 -42.16 11.47 29.87
N GLN A 57 -41.27 12.40 30.25
CA GLN A 57 -41.51 13.33 31.36
C GLN A 57 -42.71 14.26 31.10
N ALA A 58 -42.99 14.58 29.84
CA ALA A 58 -44.12 15.42 29.42
C ALA A 58 -45.47 14.67 29.31
N GLY A 59 -45.52 13.37 29.63
CA GLY A 59 -46.77 12.61 29.66
C GLY A 59 -47.23 12.09 28.29
N LEU A 60 -46.41 11.24 27.66
CA LEU A 60 -46.61 10.80 26.28
C LEU A 60 -47.53 9.57 26.14
N PRO A 61 -48.38 9.48 25.07
CA PRO A 61 -49.24 8.31 24.86
C PRO A 61 -48.47 6.99 24.68
N THR A 62 -48.97 5.90 25.29
CA THR A 62 -48.32 4.57 25.28
C THR A 62 -48.00 4.04 23.87
N VAL A 63 -48.85 4.31 22.87
CA VAL A 63 -48.65 3.86 21.47
C VAL A 63 -47.44 4.51 20.82
N MET A 64 -47.12 5.76 21.19
CA MET A 64 -45.91 6.40 20.70
C MET A 64 -44.69 5.79 21.38
N VAL A 65 -44.72 5.56 22.70
CA VAL A 65 -43.61 4.91 23.44
C VAL A 65 -43.18 3.58 22.82
N THR A 66 -44.13 2.75 22.39
CA THR A 66 -43.82 1.47 21.72
C THR A 66 -43.17 1.66 20.35
N THR A 67 -43.65 2.63 19.56
CA THR A 67 -43.08 2.99 18.26
C THR A 67 -41.63 3.48 18.41
N TYR A 68 -41.38 4.37 19.38
CA TYR A 68 -40.05 4.88 19.71
C TYR A 68 -39.08 3.75 20.09
N ARG A 69 -39.50 2.82 20.96
CA ARG A 69 -38.67 1.66 21.36
C ARG A 69 -38.32 0.75 20.19
N ARG A 70 -39.26 0.53 19.25
CA ARG A 70 -39.00 -0.26 18.04
C ARG A 70 -37.93 0.40 17.19
N PHE A 71 -38.00 1.72 16.99
CA PHE A 71 -37.00 2.44 16.22
C PHE A 71 -35.62 2.41 16.89
N LEU A 72 -35.53 2.63 18.20
CA LEU A 72 -34.28 2.48 18.97
C LEU A 72 -33.67 1.08 18.79
N SER A 73 -34.50 0.03 18.86
CA SER A 73 -34.02 -1.34 18.61
C SER A 73 -33.48 -1.52 17.19
N SER A 74 -34.06 -0.86 16.18
CA SER A 74 -33.55 -0.92 14.80
C SER A 74 -32.21 -0.18 14.66
N LEU A 75 -32.04 0.95 15.35
CA LEU A 75 -30.75 1.66 15.42
C LEU A 75 -29.68 0.82 16.12
N ASP A 76 -30.02 0.15 17.23
CA ASP A 76 -29.10 -0.75 17.93
C ASP A 76 -28.62 -1.90 17.04
N GLN A 77 -29.53 -2.47 16.25
CA GLN A 77 -29.18 -3.49 15.26
C GLN A 77 -28.25 -2.94 14.17
N ALA A 78 -28.57 -1.75 13.62
CA ALA A 78 -27.73 -1.11 12.60
C ALA A 78 -26.32 -0.76 13.14
N ILE A 79 -26.22 -0.28 14.38
CA ILE A 79 -24.95 -0.01 15.05
C ILE A 79 -24.14 -1.30 15.19
N THR A 80 -24.78 -2.38 15.64
CA THR A 80 -24.12 -3.70 15.77
C THR A 80 -23.58 -4.20 14.43
N GLN A 81 -24.37 -4.07 13.36
CA GLN A 81 -23.94 -4.42 12.01
C GLN A 81 -22.75 -3.55 11.54
N ALA A 82 -22.81 -2.23 11.76
CA ALA A 82 -21.72 -1.32 11.41
C ALA A 82 -20.43 -1.60 12.20
N GLN A 83 -20.54 -1.98 13.47
CA GLN A 83 -19.40 -2.43 14.28
C GLN A 83 -18.75 -3.70 13.72
N GLN A 84 -19.56 -4.70 13.36
CA GLN A 84 -19.08 -5.94 12.74
C GLN A 84 -18.40 -5.65 11.39
N ALA A 85 -19.02 -4.82 10.56
CA ALA A 85 -18.46 -4.39 9.29
C ALA A 85 -17.13 -3.65 9.48
N LEU A 86 -17.00 -2.81 10.52
CA LEU A 86 -15.75 -2.13 10.85
C LEU A 86 -14.64 -3.12 11.21
N VAL A 87 -14.93 -4.15 12.00
CA VAL A 87 -13.96 -5.20 12.35
C VAL A 87 -13.51 -5.96 11.10
N GLN A 88 -14.44 -6.38 10.25
CA GLN A 88 -14.12 -7.04 8.97
C GLN A 88 -13.26 -6.14 8.09
N GLN A 89 -13.59 -4.85 8.01
CA GLN A 89 -12.85 -3.89 7.21
C GLN A 89 -11.43 -3.65 7.76
N GLN A 90 -11.25 -3.65 9.09
CA GLN A 90 -9.93 -3.60 9.71
C GLN A 90 -9.07 -4.82 9.33
N GLN A 91 -9.66 -6.01 9.27
CA GLN A 91 -8.96 -7.22 8.83
C GLN A 91 -8.54 -7.10 7.36
N LYS A 92 -9.40 -6.58 6.48
CA LYS A 92 -9.06 -6.32 5.07
C LYS A 92 -7.90 -5.33 4.92
N VAL A 93 -7.91 -4.24 5.69
CA VAL A 93 -6.79 -3.28 5.73
C VAL A 93 -5.50 -3.96 6.18
N ALA A 94 -5.55 -4.82 7.20
CA ALA A 94 -4.38 -5.54 7.67
C ALA A 94 -3.84 -6.51 6.60
N HIS A 95 -4.73 -7.21 5.90
CA HIS A 95 -4.37 -8.11 4.81
C HIS A 95 -3.74 -7.36 3.62
N SER A 96 -4.39 -6.29 3.14
CA SER A 96 -3.85 -5.48 2.03
C SER A 96 -2.55 -4.78 2.39
N THR A 97 -2.35 -4.41 3.66
CA THR A 97 -1.07 -3.88 4.17
C THR A 97 0.04 -4.94 4.04
N LYS A 98 -0.21 -6.17 4.49
CA LYS A 98 0.77 -7.27 4.37
C LYS A 98 1.06 -7.59 2.90
N HIS A 99 0.03 -7.64 2.06
CA HIS A 99 0.19 -7.87 0.63
C HIS A 99 1.07 -6.81 -0.04
N TRP A 100 0.80 -5.52 0.23
CA TRP A 100 1.62 -4.42 -0.27
C TRP A 100 3.09 -4.52 0.20
N GLN A 101 3.33 -4.86 1.48
CA GLN A 101 4.68 -5.06 2.00
C GLN A 101 5.42 -6.20 1.26
N GLN A 102 4.75 -7.30 0.96
CA GLN A 102 5.33 -8.40 0.19
C GLN A 102 5.72 -7.97 -1.23
N GLN A 103 4.84 -7.24 -1.93
CA GLN A 103 5.17 -6.72 -3.27
C GLN A 103 6.35 -5.73 -3.22
N GLN A 104 6.40 -4.89 -2.19
CA GLN A 104 7.52 -3.96 -1.97
C GLN A 104 8.85 -4.69 -1.74
N GLN A 105 8.86 -5.77 -0.96
CA GLN A 105 10.05 -6.59 -0.72
C GLN A 105 10.52 -7.31 -2.01
N GLN A 106 9.57 -7.82 -2.79
CA GLN A 106 9.88 -8.45 -4.08
C GLN A 106 10.53 -7.45 -5.05
N LEU A 107 9.97 -6.24 -5.14
CA LEU A 107 10.53 -5.17 -5.97
C LEU A 107 11.96 -4.81 -5.54
N GLN A 108 12.19 -4.62 -4.23
CA GLN A 108 13.52 -4.31 -3.71
C GLN A 108 14.54 -5.40 -4.03
N SER A 109 14.11 -6.67 -4.01
CA SER A 109 14.95 -7.80 -4.36
C SER A 109 15.40 -7.75 -5.83
N TYR A 110 14.46 -7.47 -6.76
CA TYR A 110 14.81 -7.31 -8.18
C TYR A 110 15.68 -6.08 -8.46
N GLN A 111 15.39 -4.94 -7.82
CA GLN A 111 16.21 -3.73 -7.93
C GLN A 111 17.65 -3.99 -7.44
N THR A 112 17.80 -4.71 -6.33
CA THR A 112 19.13 -5.10 -5.80
C THR A 112 19.89 -5.99 -6.78
N LEU A 113 19.21 -6.96 -7.40
CA LEU A 113 19.82 -7.82 -8.42
C LEU A 113 20.22 -7.02 -9.66
N ALA A 114 19.38 -6.08 -10.10
CA ALA A 114 19.65 -5.24 -11.26
C ALA A 114 20.88 -4.35 -11.03
N GLN A 115 20.98 -3.72 -9.85
CA GLN A 115 22.14 -2.92 -9.48
C GLN A 115 23.43 -3.76 -9.50
N ARG A 116 23.42 -4.94 -8.88
CA ARG A 116 24.59 -5.85 -8.88
C ARG A 116 25.00 -6.27 -10.29
N GLN A 117 24.05 -6.45 -11.19
CA GLN A 117 24.35 -6.79 -12.59
C GLN A 117 24.99 -5.60 -13.32
N GLN A 118 24.47 -4.39 -13.10
CA GLN A 118 25.04 -3.16 -13.65
C GLN A 118 26.47 -2.94 -13.15
N ASP A 119 26.72 -3.10 -11.85
CA ASP A 119 28.05 -2.94 -11.26
C ASP A 119 29.05 -3.93 -11.86
N LYS A 120 28.65 -5.19 -12.03
CA LYS A 120 29.48 -6.22 -12.68
C LYS A 120 29.79 -5.87 -14.13
N ALA A 121 28.80 -5.38 -14.88
CA ALA A 121 28.99 -4.98 -16.27
C ALA A 121 29.97 -3.79 -16.37
N GLN A 122 29.81 -2.79 -15.50
CA GLN A 122 30.72 -1.64 -15.43
C GLN A 122 32.15 -2.07 -15.09
N GLN A 123 32.33 -2.96 -14.12
CA GLN A 123 33.65 -3.48 -13.76
C GLN A 123 34.31 -4.23 -14.92
N GLN A 124 33.56 -5.03 -15.68
CA GLN A 124 34.08 -5.72 -16.86
C GLN A 124 34.47 -4.73 -17.97
N GLN A 125 33.67 -3.69 -18.17
CA GLN A 125 33.95 -2.63 -19.15
C GLN A 125 35.22 -1.87 -18.77
N ASN A 126 35.34 -1.40 -17.52
CA ASN A 126 36.52 -0.69 -17.03
C ASN A 126 37.80 -1.54 -17.20
N LYS A 127 37.72 -2.85 -16.92
CA LYS A 127 38.86 -3.77 -17.12
C LYS A 127 39.27 -3.91 -18.59
N ARG A 128 38.31 -3.87 -19.53
CA ARG A 128 38.59 -3.91 -20.97
C ARG A 128 39.22 -2.61 -21.45
N GLU A 129 38.67 -1.48 -21.02
CA GLU A 129 39.19 -0.15 -21.34
C GLU A 129 40.61 0.05 -20.81
N GLN A 130 40.87 -0.38 -19.57
CA GLN A 130 42.21 -0.33 -18.98
C GLN A 130 43.21 -1.16 -19.81
N LYS A 131 42.87 -2.39 -20.18
CA LYS A 131 43.74 -3.23 -21.02
C LYS A 131 44.06 -2.59 -22.37
N LEU A 132 43.05 -2.02 -23.04
CA LEU A 132 43.24 -1.35 -24.32
C LEU A 132 44.13 -0.10 -24.18
N ALA A 133 43.96 0.67 -23.10
CA ALA A 133 44.81 1.81 -22.80
C ALA A 133 46.27 1.38 -22.56
N ASP A 134 46.48 0.33 -21.76
CA ASP A 134 47.81 -0.22 -21.49
C ASP A 134 48.49 -0.71 -22.77
N GLU A 135 47.78 -1.43 -23.64
CA GLU A 135 48.27 -1.90 -24.93
C GLU A 135 48.68 -0.73 -25.86
N LEU A 136 47.87 0.32 -25.93
CA LEU A 136 48.17 1.53 -26.70
C LEU A 136 49.40 2.25 -26.14
N SER A 137 49.50 2.40 -24.81
CA SER A 137 50.66 3.02 -24.17
C SER A 137 51.95 2.24 -24.46
N ILE A 138 51.92 0.90 -24.38
CA ILE A 138 53.06 0.05 -24.74
C ILE A 138 53.43 0.23 -26.22
N ALA A 139 52.44 0.21 -27.12
CA ALA A 139 52.68 0.37 -28.55
C ALA A 139 53.32 1.72 -28.89
N MET A 140 52.85 2.81 -28.27
CA MET A 140 53.43 4.15 -28.43
C MET A 140 54.86 4.21 -27.89
N TYR A 141 55.13 3.61 -26.73
CA TYR A 141 56.46 3.55 -26.13
C TYR A 141 57.46 2.81 -27.04
N VAL A 142 57.09 1.63 -27.56
CA VAL A 142 57.93 0.85 -28.48
C VAL A 142 58.24 1.65 -29.74
N ARG A 143 57.24 2.34 -30.31
CA ARG A 143 57.43 3.18 -31.49
C ARG A 143 58.39 4.35 -31.24
N GLN A 144 58.31 4.98 -30.07
CA GLN A 144 59.22 6.05 -29.67
C GLN A 144 60.66 5.55 -29.53
N GLN A 145 60.87 4.38 -28.92
CA GLN A 145 62.19 3.78 -28.80
C GLN A 145 62.81 3.40 -30.15
N GLN A 146 62.00 2.95 -31.11
CA GLN A 146 62.46 2.65 -32.46
C GLN A 146 62.87 3.91 -33.24
N ALA A 147 62.21 5.05 -32.99
CA ALA A 147 62.54 6.32 -33.65
C ALA A 147 63.79 7.02 -33.07
N LEU A 148 64.29 6.57 -31.91
CA LEU A 148 65.48 7.10 -31.24
C LEU A 148 66.75 6.27 -31.51
N LYS A 149 66.64 5.20 -32.31
CA LYS A 149 67.76 4.41 -32.85
C LYS A 149 68.02 4.79 -34.29
#